data_AF-A0A2H0FJU1-F1
#
_entry.id   AF-A0A2H0FJU1-F1
#
_cell.length_a   1.000
_cell.length_b   1.000
_cell.length_c   1.000
_cell.angle_alpha   90.00
_cell.angle_beta   90.00
_cell.angle_gamma   90.00
#
_symmetry.space_group_name_H-M   'P 1'
#
loop_
_entity.id
_entity.type
_entity.pdbx_description
1 polymer ?
#
loop_
_entity_poly.entity_id
_entity_poly.type
_entity_poly.pdbx_seq_one_letter_code
_entity_poly.pdbx_strand_id
1 'polypeptide(L)'
;DIQRTVGGKAHDEALKRAVEAVKPHFMQCSRCGKWVCKEVCWNTERGLCVECAPKLEQEMAAAQTEATISQMKEKVFKTDYTKDLNVVGKVVAKCPKCGAETKGAKFCPNCGAKLIAEYQCQKCGAKLTDDMKFCPECGRKNPNFKG
;
A
#
# COMPACT_ATOMS: atom_id res chain seq x y z
N ASP A 1 -40.80 2.05 9.11
CA ASP A 1 -39.65 1.32 9.68
C ASP A 1 -40.14 -0.05 10.14
N ILE A 2 -40.01 -1.07 9.29
CA ILE A 2 -40.66 -2.38 9.45
C ILE A 2 -40.17 -3.10 10.73
N GLN A 3 -38.97 -2.77 11.22
CA GLN A 3 -38.44 -3.35 12.46
C GLN A 3 -39.19 -2.89 13.72
N ARG A 4 -39.63 -1.62 13.80
CA ARG A 4 -40.47 -1.14 14.93
C ARG A 4 -41.90 -1.69 14.90
N THR A 5 -42.37 -2.16 13.74
CA THR A 5 -43.70 -2.78 13.61
C THR A 5 -43.67 -4.29 13.91
N VAL A 6 -42.49 -4.94 13.85
CA VAL A 6 -42.30 -6.39 14.04
C VAL A 6 -41.78 -6.73 15.44
N GLY A 7 -41.12 -5.80 16.14
CA GLY A 7 -40.69 -5.97 17.53
C GLY A 7 -41.87 -5.87 18.51
N GLY A 8 -42.49 -7.00 18.86
CA GLY A 8 -43.50 -7.04 19.92
C GLY A 8 -42.92 -6.77 21.32
N LYS A 9 -43.76 -6.74 22.36
CA LYS A 9 -43.35 -6.46 23.77
C LYS A 9 -42.12 -7.24 24.24
N ALA A 10 -42.01 -8.52 23.86
CA ALA A 10 -40.86 -9.36 24.22
C ALA A 10 -39.54 -8.84 23.63
N HIS A 11 -39.57 -8.28 22.42
CA HIS A 11 -38.41 -7.66 21.78
C HIS A 11 -38.00 -6.37 22.52
N ASP A 12 -38.96 -5.52 22.87
CA ASP A 12 -38.69 -4.28 23.61
C ASP A 12 -38.17 -4.57 25.03
N GLU A 13 -38.69 -5.59 25.70
CA GLU A 13 -38.18 -6.06 26.99
C GLU A 13 -36.76 -6.62 26.88
N ALA A 14 -36.48 -7.40 25.83
CA ALA A 14 -35.13 -7.91 25.58
C ALA A 14 -34.14 -6.77 25.32
N LEU A 15 -34.54 -5.76 24.53
CA LEU A 15 -33.73 -4.56 24.30
C LEU A 15 -33.48 -3.80 25.60
N LYS A 16 -34.51 -3.60 26.44
CA LYS A 16 -34.35 -2.94 27.74
C LYS A 16 -33.36 -3.68 28.65
N ARG A 17 -33.46 -5.02 28.73
CA ARG A 17 -32.51 -5.83 29.50
C ARG A 17 -31.09 -5.71 28.97
N ALA A 18 -30.91 -5.70 27.65
CA ALA A 18 -29.61 -5.49 27.04
C ALA A 18 -29.03 -4.11 27.36
N VAL A 19 -29.85 -3.05 27.27
CA VAL A 19 -29.42 -1.68 27.61
C VAL A 19 -28.97 -1.58 29.07
N GLU A 20 -29.77 -2.11 30.00
CA GLU A 20 -29.40 -2.08 31.43
C GLU A 20 -28.15 -2.91 31.73
N ALA A 21 -27.94 -4.03 31.04
CA ALA A 21 -26.74 -4.85 31.19
C ALA A 21 -25.47 -4.10 30.75
N VAL A 22 -25.54 -3.28 29.69
CA VAL A 22 -24.34 -2.62 29.15
C VAL A 22 -24.12 -1.21 29.71
N LYS A 23 -25.17 -0.54 30.21
CA LYS A 23 -25.11 0.80 30.82
C LYS A 23 -23.94 1.04 31.80
N PRO A 24 -23.58 0.16 32.75
CA PRO A 24 -22.46 0.40 33.68
C PRO A 24 -21.08 0.45 33.02
N HIS A 25 -20.96 -0.02 31.77
CA HIS A 25 -19.73 0.00 31.00
C HIS A 25 -19.51 1.29 30.21
N PHE A 26 -20.41 2.27 30.31
CA PHE A 26 -20.30 3.55 29.61
C PHE A 26 -20.26 4.74 30.57
N MET A 27 -19.48 5.76 30.20
CA MET A 27 -19.40 7.02 30.94
C MET A 27 -19.54 8.21 29.99
N GLN A 28 -20.28 9.24 30.43
CA GLN A 28 -20.46 10.46 29.67
C GLN A 28 -19.33 11.44 29.98
N CYS A 29 -18.66 11.93 28.95
CA CYS A 29 -17.62 12.94 29.08
C CYS A 29 -18.22 14.31 29.38
N SER A 30 -17.81 14.94 30.48
CA SER A 30 -18.29 16.27 30.87
C SER A 30 -17.81 17.39 29.94
N ARG A 31 -16.71 17.18 29.20
CA ARG A 31 -16.17 18.17 28.26
C ARG A 31 -16.88 18.18 26.92
N CYS A 32 -17.09 17.02 26.31
CA CYS A 32 -17.65 16.92 24.95
C CYS A 32 -19.05 16.29 24.89
N GLY A 33 -19.61 15.84 26.01
CA GLY A 33 -20.94 15.24 26.10
C GLY A 33 -21.06 13.82 25.53
N LYS A 34 -20.01 13.27 24.90
CA LYS A 34 -20.01 11.93 24.30
C LYS A 34 -20.06 10.84 25.38
N TRP A 35 -20.89 9.82 25.13
CA TRP A 35 -20.85 8.56 25.88
C TRP A 35 -19.78 7.65 25.28
N VAL A 36 -18.86 7.20 26.11
CA VAL A 36 -17.75 6.34 25.70
C VAL A 36 -17.62 5.15 26.63
N CYS A 37 -17.07 4.03 26.15
CA CYS A 37 -16.86 2.88 27.02
C CYS A 37 -15.83 3.20 28.11
N LYS A 38 -16.07 2.67 29.30
CA LYS A 38 -15.25 2.86 30.49
C LYS A 38 -13.88 2.20 30.37
N GLU A 39 -13.83 1.04 29.72
CA GLU A 39 -12.63 0.19 29.68
C GLU A 39 -11.54 0.76 28.75
N VAL A 40 -11.91 1.19 27.54
CA VAL A 40 -10.95 1.63 26.53
C VAL A 40 -10.93 3.14 26.40
N CYS A 41 -12.10 3.74 26.16
CA CYS A 41 -12.24 5.11 25.69
C CYS A 41 -12.31 6.16 26.82
N TRP A 42 -12.33 5.74 28.08
CA TRP A 42 -12.26 6.62 29.22
C TRP A 42 -10.85 6.73 29.78
N ASN A 43 -10.41 7.95 30.08
CA ASN A 43 -9.21 8.23 30.85
C ASN A 43 -9.59 8.42 32.32
N THR A 44 -9.38 7.38 33.13
CA THR A 44 -9.72 7.36 34.55
C THR A 44 -8.92 8.39 35.37
N GLU A 45 -7.66 8.62 35.02
CA GLU A 45 -6.80 9.59 35.72
C GLU A 45 -7.25 11.04 35.50
N ARG A 46 -7.86 11.32 34.34
CA ARG A 46 -8.29 12.67 33.95
C ARG A 46 -9.80 12.89 34.04
N GLY A 47 -10.58 11.84 34.29
CA GLY A 47 -12.04 11.93 34.37
C GLY A 47 -12.70 12.43 33.07
N LEU A 48 -12.10 12.14 31.91
CA LEU A 48 -12.56 12.58 30.59
C LEU A 48 -12.39 11.46 29.55
N CYS A 49 -13.04 11.57 28.39
CA CYS A 49 -12.78 10.63 27.30
C CYS A 49 -11.38 10.84 26.69
N VAL A 50 -10.81 9.80 26.07
CA VAL A 50 -9.47 9.83 25.48
C VAL A 50 -9.33 10.83 24.32
N GLU A 51 -10.41 11.19 23.63
CA GLU A 51 -10.36 12.30 22.65
C GLU A 51 -10.15 13.67 23.32
N CYS A 52 -10.65 13.84 24.55
CA CYS A 52 -10.58 15.09 25.28
C CYS A 52 -9.35 15.21 26.17
N ALA A 53 -8.95 14.09 26.78
CA ALA A 53 -7.75 13.96 27.57
C ALA A 53 -7.08 12.62 27.20
N PRO A 54 -6.25 12.62 26.14
CA PRO A 54 -5.55 11.43 25.70
C PRO A 54 -4.70 10.81 26.81
N LYS A 55 -4.53 9.49 26.76
CA LYS A 55 -3.62 8.77 27.65
C LYS A 55 -2.21 8.92 27.09
N LEU A 56 -1.35 9.65 27.80
CA LEU A 56 -0.04 10.08 27.29
C LEU A 56 0.80 8.93 26.75
N GLU A 57 0.88 7.81 27.47
CA GLU A 57 1.67 6.64 27.05
C GLU A 57 1.17 6.02 25.75
N GLN A 58 -0.15 5.98 25.54
CA GLN A 58 -0.75 5.45 24.32
C GLN A 58 -0.45 6.36 23.11
N GLU A 59 -0.56 7.68 23.30
CA GLU A 59 -0.21 8.66 22.28
C GLU A 59 1.28 8.62 21.93
N MET A 60 2.15 8.46 22.94
CA MET A 60 3.59 8.31 22.72
C MET A 60 3.92 7.06 21.89
N ALA A 61 3.31 5.92 22.23
CA ALA A 61 3.52 4.67 21.48
C ALA A 61 3.02 4.78 20.02
N ALA A 62 1.87 5.41 19.81
CA ALA A 62 1.33 5.68 18.47
C ALA A 62 2.26 6.62 17.68
N ALA A 63 2.69 7.73 18.27
CA ALA A 63 3.58 8.70 17.64
C ALA A 63 4.94 8.10 17.26
N GLN A 64 5.54 7.27 18.13
CA GLN A 64 6.78 6.56 17.83
C GLN A 64 6.60 5.60 16.64
N THR A 65 5.48 4.89 16.57
CA THR A 65 5.17 3.98 15.46
C THR A 65 4.98 4.76 14.15
N GLU A 66 4.26 5.87 14.18
CA GLU A 66 4.06 6.74 13.01
C GLU A 66 5.39 7.32 12.49
N ALA A 67 6.25 7.79 13.39
CA ALA A 67 7.59 8.26 13.05
C ALA A 67 8.41 7.14 12.42
N THR A 68 8.35 5.93 12.98
CA THR A 68 9.04 4.74 12.45
C THR A 68 8.57 4.40 11.03
N ILE A 69 7.26 4.39 10.79
CA ILE A 69 6.67 4.15 9.47
C ILE A 69 7.12 5.23 8.48
N SER A 70 7.12 6.48 8.89
CA SER A 70 7.53 7.60 8.03
C SER A 70 8.99 7.48 7.62
N GLN A 71 9.88 7.20 8.57
CA GLN A 71 11.30 6.96 8.30
C GLN A 71 11.52 5.72 7.43
N MET A 72 10.77 4.64 7.67
CA MET A 72 10.81 3.44 6.84
C MET A 72 10.45 3.76 5.39
N LYS A 73 9.34 4.49 5.17
CA LYS A 73 8.89 4.90 3.82
C LYS A 73 9.93 5.74 3.10
N GLU A 74 10.58 6.66 3.80
CA GLU A 74 11.66 7.47 3.23
C GLU A 74 12.85 6.60 2.78
N LYS A 75 13.26 5.64 3.62
CA LYS A 75 14.36 4.71 3.28
C LYS A 75 14.01 3.84 2.08
N VAL A 76 12.78 3.32 2.03
CA VAL A 76 12.27 2.57 0.87
C VAL A 76 12.32 3.44 -0.38
N PHE A 77 11.79 4.65 -0.33
CA PHE A 77 11.77 5.55 -1.48
C PHE A 77 13.18 5.88 -2.01
N LYS A 78 14.16 6.04 -1.11
CA LYS A 78 15.56 6.30 -1.48
C LYS A 78 16.31 5.07 -2.00
N THR A 79 15.75 3.87 -1.84
CA THR A 79 16.39 2.63 -2.28
C THR A 79 16.21 2.47 -3.79
N ASP A 80 17.33 2.30 -4.51
CA ASP A 80 17.30 1.97 -5.94
C ASP A 80 16.91 0.50 -6.14
N TYR A 81 15.61 0.26 -6.29
CA TYR A 81 15.05 -1.05 -6.65
C TYR A 81 15.24 -1.42 -8.13
N THR A 82 15.81 -0.52 -8.93
CA THR A 82 15.91 -0.65 -10.38
C THR A 82 17.31 -1.01 -10.86
N LYS A 83 18.28 -1.14 -9.96
CA LYS A 83 19.68 -1.50 -10.30
C LYS A 83 19.81 -2.68 -11.25
N ASP A 84 18.98 -3.71 -11.08
CA ASP A 84 18.98 -4.91 -11.91
C ASP A 84 17.82 -4.95 -12.93
N LEU A 85 17.03 -3.89 -13.02
CA LEU A 85 15.88 -3.76 -13.93
C LEU A 85 16.23 -2.87 -15.12
N ASN A 86 15.91 -3.32 -16.33
CA ASN A 86 16.00 -2.48 -17.52
C ASN A 86 14.80 -1.53 -17.62
N VAL A 87 14.87 -0.38 -16.97
CA VAL A 87 13.78 0.61 -16.87
C VAL A 87 13.69 1.58 -18.05
N VAL A 88 14.68 1.59 -18.95
CA VAL A 88 14.73 2.54 -20.07
C VAL A 88 14.12 1.98 -21.36
N GLY A 89 13.98 0.66 -21.45
CA GLY A 89 13.29 0.00 -22.57
C GLY A 89 11.77 -0.01 -22.37
N LYS A 90 11.01 0.08 -23.47
CA LYS A 90 9.55 -0.17 -23.44
C LYS A 90 9.31 -1.64 -23.07
N VAL A 91 9.02 -1.90 -21.80
CA VAL A 91 8.69 -3.24 -21.30
C VAL A 91 7.21 -3.53 -21.56
N VAL A 92 6.92 -4.58 -22.32
CA VAL A 92 5.54 -5.07 -22.52
C VAL A 92 5.28 -6.20 -21.54
N ALA A 93 4.32 -6.06 -20.63
CA ALA A 93 4.03 -7.09 -19.61
C ALA A 93 3.51 -8.41 -20.20
N LYS A 94 2.87 -8.34 -21.38
CA LYS A 94 2.36 -9.48 -22.12
C LYS A 94 2.88 -9.48 -23.55
N CYS A 95 3.13 -10.66 -24.10
CA CYS A 95 3.57 -10.82 -25.47
C CYS A 95 2.43 -10.45 -26.43
N PRO A 96 2.64 -9.51 -27.38
CA PRO A 96 1.60 -9.14 -28.35
C PRO A 96 1.27 -10.26 -29.35
N LYS A 97 2.16 -11.26 -29.51
CA LYS A 97 1.96 -12.39 -30.43
C LYS A 97 1.17 -13.55 -29.83
N CYS A 98 1.33 -13.82 -28.52
CA CYS A 98 0.75 -15.02 -27.89
C CYS A 98 0.08 -14.77 -26.53
N GLY A 99 0.10 -13.54 -25.99
CA GLY A 99 -0.55 -13.18 -24.73
C GLY A 99 0.20 -13.59 -23.45
N ALA A 100 1.25 -14.41 -23.54
CA ALA A 100 2.01 -14.88 -22.37
C ALA A 100 2.72 -13.74 -21.63
N GLU A 101 2.86 -13.88 -20.31
CA GLU A 101 3.62 -12.94 -19.48
C GLU A 101 5.10 -12.94 -19.87
N THR A 102 5.67 -11.74 -19.99
CA THR A 102 7.04 -11.58 -20.51
C THR A 102 8.09 -11.47 -19.42
N LYS A 103 7.68 -11.05 -18.21
CA LYS A 103 8.55 -10.76 -17.06
C LYS A 103 9.73 -9.84 -17.41
N GLY A 104 9.55 -8.92 -18.36
CA GLY A 104 10.62 -8.01 -18.79
C GLY A 104 11.69 -8.62 -19.71
N ALA A 105 11.47 -9.84 -20.23
CA ALA A 105 12.40 -10.49 -21.13
C ALA A 105 12.48 -9.80 -22.51
N LYS A 106 13.65 -9.87 -23.15
CA LYS A 106 13.88 -9.37 -24.53
C LYS A 106 13.11 -10.15 -25.58
N PHE A 107 12.86 -11.43 -25.31
CA PHE A 107 12.10 -12.36 -26.16
C PHE A 107 11.03 -13.04 -25.32
N CYS A 108 9.89 -13.35 -25.94
CA CYS A 108 8.83 -14.07 -25.27
C CYS A 108 9.31 -15.49 -24.92
N PRO A 109 9.25 -15.91 -23.65
CA PRO A 109 9.69 -17.24 -23.24
C PRO A 109 8.81 -18.37 -23.79
N ASN A 110 7.62 -18.05 -24.30
CA ASN A 110 6.68 -19.02 -24.84
C ASN A 110 6.81 -19.14 -26.37
N CYS A 111 6.71 -18.03 -27.11
CA CYS A 111 6.65 -18.07 -28.58
C CYS A 111 7.90 -17.52 -29.30
N GLY A 112 8.93 -17.10 -28.56
CA GLY A 112 10.17 -16.56 -29.12
C GLY A 112 10.06 -15.19 -29.79
N ALA A 113 8.86 -14.59 -29.81
CA ALA A 113 8.65 -13.27 -30.40
C ALA A 113 9.53 -12.23 -29.70
N LYS A 114 10.14 -11.35 -30.49
CA LYS A 114 10.92 -10.23 -29.97
C LYS A 114 10.01 -9.20 -29.30
N LEU A 115 10.34 -8.79 -28.08
CA LEU A 115 9.51 -7.91 -27.26
C LEU A 115 10.07 -6.49 -27.12
N ILE A 116 11.38 -6.34 -27.32
CA ILE A 116 12.09 -5.07 -27.23
C ILE A 116 12.78 -4.79 -28.57
N ALA A 117 12.36 -3.73 -29.26
CA ALA A 117 12.88 -3.34 -30.58
C ALA A 117 14.09 -2.39 -30.49
N GLU A 118 14.22 -1.66 -29.40
CA GLU A 118 15.30 -0.68 -29.19
C GLU A 118 16.14 -1.09 -27.97
N TYR A 119 17.45 -1.23 -28.16
CA TYR A 119 18.41 -1.48 -27.09
C TYR A 119 19.20 -0.21 -26.80
N GLN A 120 19.71 -0.03 -25.59
CA GLN A 120 20.62 1.07 -25.27
C GLN A 120 22.01 0.54 -24.99
N CYS A 121 23.02 1.26 -25.45
CA CYS A 121 24.41 0.93 -25.19
C CYS A 121 24.70 0.95 -23.69
N GLN A 122 25.09 -0.18 -23.12
CA GLN A 122 25.46 -0.28 -21.70
C GLN A 122 26.67 0.58 -21.27
N LYS A 123 27.42 1.15 -22.22
CA LYS A 123 28.53 2.07 -21.91
C LYS A 123 28.11 3.54 -21.89
N CYS A 124 27.24 3.97 -22.80
CA CYS A 124 26.95 5.40 -23.00
C CYS A 124 25.45 5.74 -23.10
N GLY A 125 24.55 4.76 -22.99
CA GLY A 125 23.10 4.98 -23.07
C GLY A 125 22.53 5.23 -24.46
N ALA A 126 23.38 5.39 -25.49
CA ALA A 126 22.94 5.63 -26.86
C ALA A 126 22.01 4.52 -27.37
N LYS A 127 20.94 4.89 -28.08
CA LYS A 127 20.03 3.92 -28.71
C LYS A 127 20.75 3.11 -29.79
N LEU A 128 20.48 1.82 -29.83
CA LEU A 128 21.02 0.84 -30.74
C LEU A 128 19.87 0.05 -31.38
N THR A 129 19.92 -0.11 -32.70
CA THR A 129 19.09 -1.07 -33.45
C THR A 129 19.86 -2.36 -33.67
N ASP A 130 19.20 -3.43 -34.11
CA ASP A 130 19.85 -4.72 -34.32
C ASP A 130 20.83 -4.74 -35.50
N ASP A 131 20.59 -3.86 -36.48
CA ASP A 131 21.41 -3.73 -37.68
C ASP A 131 22.78 -3.07 -37.38
N MET A 132 22.90 -2.42 -36.21
CA MET A 132 24.12 -1.75 -35.80
C MET A 132 25.11 -2.74 -35.20
N LYS A 133 26.21 -3.04 -35.91
CA LYS A 133 27.31 -3.88 -35.40
C LYS A 133 28.05 -3.25 -34.21
N PHE A 134 28.17 -1.92 -34.20
CA PHE A 134 28.83 -1.14 -33.14
C PHE A 134 27.97 0.05 -32.75
N CYS A 135 28.15 0.53 -31.51
CA CYS A 135 27.51 1.75 -31.03
C CYS A 135 28.10 2.98 -31.75
N PRO A 136 27.27 3.83 -32.36
CA PRO A 136 27.74 5.00 -33.12
C PRO A 136 28.42 6.06 -32.24
N GLU A 137 28.05 6.13 -30.95
CA GLU A 137 28.57 7.15 -30.02
C GLU A 137 29.89 6.74 -29.35
N CYS A 138 30.08 5.44 -29.05
CA CYS A 138 31.20 5.01 -28.20
C CYS A 138 31.99 3.81 -28.73
N GLY A 139 31.63 3.29 -29.91
CA GLY A 139 32.31 2.18 -30.57
C GLY A 139 32.15 0.80 -29.91
N ARG A 140 31.42 0.68 -28.79
CA ARG A 140 31.21 -0.62 -28.13
C ARG A 140 30.38 -1.54 -29.03
N LYS A 141 30.78 -2.81 -29.13
CA LYS A 141 30.07 -3.84 -29.91
C LYS A 141 28.62 -4.00 -29.43
N ASN A 142 27.69 -4.10 -30.36
CA ASN A 142 26.29 -4.38 -30.04
C ASN A 142 26.11 -5.88 -29.73
N PRO A 143 25.65 -6.26 -28.52
CA PRO A 143 25.45 -7.66 -28.14
C PRO A 143 24.27 -8.33 -28.88
N ASN A 144 23.39 -7.56 -29.51
CA ASN A 144 22.23 -8.09 -30.24
C ASN A 144 22.47 -8.23 -31.76
N PHE A 145 23.62 -7.80 -32.29
CA PHE A 145 23.94 -7.93 -33.72
C PHE A 145 24.18 -9.41 -34.07
N LYS A 146 23.27 -9.99 -34.85
CA LYS A 146 23.43 -11.31 -35.48
C LYS A 146 23.73 -11.06 -36.94
N GLY A 147 25.02 -11.12 -37.29
CA GLY A 147 25.50 -10.88 -38.65
C GLY A 147 24.92 -11.86 -39.67
#